data_AF-A0A3N5R0U2-F1
#
_entry.id   AF-A0A3N5R0U2-F1
#
_cell.length_a   1.000
_cell.length_b   1.000
_cell.length_c   1.000
_cell.angle_alpha   90.00
_cell.angle_beta   90.00
_cell.angle_gamma   90.00
#
_symmetry.space_group_name_H-M   'P 1'
#
loop_
_entity.id
_entity.type
_entity.pdbx_description
1 polymer ?
#
loop_
_entity_poly.entity_id
_entity_poly.type
_entity_poly.pdbx_seq_one_letter_code
_entity_poly.pdbx_strand_id
1 'polypeptide(L)'
;MEYLVMLPGPTNVPNRVINAMLTPMINHRSDDFRKLYKDIVNKTQTVFETENDIVVLTTSGTGAVETSVLNLIKKDDAVIIPVNGEFSTRLADLIDNYGGKTIR
;
A
#
# COMPACT_ATOMS: atom_id res chain seq x y z
N MET A 1 20.85 5.68 -22.46
CA MET A 1 21.56 5.64 -21.17
C MET A 1 20.52 5.50 -20.08
N GLU A 2 20.66 4.50 -19.21
CA GLU A 2 19.86 4.40 -17.99
C GLU A 2 20.61 5.13 -16.86
N TYR A 3 19.92 6.02 -16.15
CA TYR A 3 20.49 6.68 -14.97
C TYR A 3 20.36 5.76 -13.77
N LEU A 4 21.42 5.68 -12.96
CA LEU A 4 21.38 5.00 -11.67
C LEU A 4 20.63 5.86 -10.65
N VAL A 5 19.46 5.39 -10.23
CA VAL A 5 18.60 6.09 -9.26
C VAL A 5 18.90 5.57 -7.85
N MET A 6 19.53 6.41 -7.04
CA MET A 6 19.88 6.12 -5.63
C MET A 6 19.05 6.93 -4.63
N LEU A 7 17.77 7.15 -4.93
CA LEU A 7 16.82 7.75 -3.99
C LEU A 7 16.19 6.64 -3.14
N PRO A 8 15.67 6.94 -1.93
CA PRO A 8 14.88 5.98 -1.15
C PRO A 8 13.58 5.55 -1.86
N GLY A 9 13.17 6.31 -2.87
CA GLY A 9 12.09 6.00 -3.80
C GLY A 9 11.88 7.18 -4.75
N PRO A 10 11.55 6.95 -6.03
CA PRO A 10 11.48 5.65 -6.72
C PRO A 10 12.88 5.04 -6.97
N THR A 11 12.92 3.80 -7.44
CA THR A 11 14.16 3.08 -7.83
C THR A 11 14.12 2.66 -9.30
N ASN A 12 15.26 2.25 -9.86
CA ASN A 12 15.29 1.62 -11.19
C ASN A 12 14.36 0.40 -11.23
N VAL A 13 13.51 0.32 -12.24
CA VAL A 13 12.51 -0.76 -12.39
C VAL A 13 13.09 -1.87 -13.28
N PRO A 14 13.07 -3.15 -12.88
CA PRO A 14 13.58 -4.23 -13.72
C PRO A 14 12.90 -4.29 -15.09
N ASN A 15 13.66 -4.58 -16.16
CA ASN A 15 13.16 -4.63 -17.53
C ASN A 15 11.90 -5.50 -17.71
N ARG A 16 11.78 -6.63 -16.98
CA ARG A 16 10.56 -7.47 -17.05
C ARG A 16 9.30 -6.71 -16.63
N VAL A 17 9.41 -5.80 -15.67
CA VAL A 17 8.28 -5.02 -15.13
C VAL A 17 7.97 -3.87 -16.09
N ILE A 18 9.00 -3.21 -16.64
CA ILE A 18 8.83 -2.21 -17.71
C ILE A 18 8.08 -2.82 -18.90
N ASN A 19 8.51 -3.98 -19.37
CA ASN A 19 7.86 -4.67 -20.48
C ASN A 19 6.41 -5.06 -20.15
N ALA A 20 6.11 -5.44 -18.89
CA ALA A 20 4.74 -5.75 -18.48
C ALA A 20 3.81 -4.52 -18.58
N MET A 21 4.31 -3.31 -18.31
CA MET A 21 3.53 -2.07 -18.45
C MET A 21 3.14 -1.75 -19.90
N LEU A 22 3.81 -2.34 -20.90
CA LEU A 22 3.47 -2.21 -22.31
C LEU A 22 2.36 -3.15 -22.77
N THR A 23 1.88 -4.04 -21.90
CA THR A 23 0.81 -4.99 -22.22
C THR A 23 -0.49 -4.24 -22.53
N PRO A 24 -1.23 -4.59 -23.59
CA PRO A 24 -2.54 -3.99 -23.87
C PRO A 24 -3.49 -4.13 -22.68
N MET A 25 -4.33 -3.11 -22.47
CA MET A 25 -5.33 -3.14 -21.41
C MET A 25 -6.30 -4.30 -21.60
N ILE A 26 -6.60 -4.97 -20.50
CA ILE A 26 -7.63 -6.01 -20.43
C ILE A 26 -8.88 -5.47 -19.74
N ASN A 27 -10.04 -6.05 -20.05
CA ASN A 27 -11.29 -5.70 -19.39
C ASN A 27 -11.24 -6.07 -17.89
N HIS A 28 -11.41 -5.11 -17.00
CA HIS A 28 -11.40 -5.30 -15.54
C HIS A 28 -12.48 -6.25 -15.00
N ARG A 29 -13.45 -6.68 -15.82
CA ARG A 29 -14.47 -7.68 -15.46
C ARG A 29 -14.30 -9.02 -16.16
N SER A 30 -13.27 -9.19 -17.00
CA SER A 30 -13.04 -10.45 -17.70
C SER A 30 -12.45 -11.53 -16.79
N ASP A 31 -12.53 -12.78 -17.24
CA ASP A 31 -11.90 -13.90 -16.54
C ASP A 31 -10.37 -13.78 -16.51
N ASP A 32 -9.76 -13.17 -17.52
CA ASP A 32 -8.32 -12.87 -17.53
C ASP A 32 -7.93 -11.92 -16.39
N PHE A 33 -8.71 -10.87 -16.15
CA PHE A 33 -8.45 -9.96 -15.04
C PHE A 33 -8.69 -10.64 -13.69
N ARG A 34 -9.75 -11.45 -13.56
CA ARG A 34 -10.00 -12.23 -12.34
C ARG A 34 -8.84 -13.16 -12.01
N LYS A 35 -8.26 -13.82 -13.02
CA LYS A 35 -7.07 -14.67 -12.87
C LYS A 35 -5.87 -13.84 -12.44
N LEU A 36 -5.59 -12.72 -13.12
CA LEU A 36 -4.51 -11.80 -12.76
C LEU A 36 -4.63 -11.30 -11.31
N TYR A 37 -5.82 -10.88 -10.89
CA TYR A 37 -6.07 -10.39 -9.53
C TYR A 37 -5.82 -11.48 -8.48
N LYS A 38 -6.31 -12.71 -8.71
CA LYS A 38 -6.04 -13.85 -7.82
C LYS A 38 -4.54 -14.15 -7.72
N ASP A 39 -3.82 -14.10 -8.83
CA ASP A 39 -2.38 -14.30 -8.83
C ASP A 39 -1.64 -13.20 -8.05
N ILE A 40 -2.11 -11.94 -8.13
CA ILE A 40 -1.57 -10.85 -7.32
C ILE A 40 -1.80 -11.13 -5.83
N VAL A 41 -3.03 -11.45 -5.43
CA VAL A 41 -3.38 -11.78 -4.03
C VAL A 41 -2.50 -12.90 -3.48
N ASN A 42 -2.42 -14.03 -4.18
CA ASN A 42 -1.64 -15.20 -3.74
C ASN A 42 -0.14 -14.88 -3.59
N LYS A 43 0.42 -14.10 -4.53
CA LYS A 43 1.83 -13.67 -4.46
C LYS A 43 2.05 -12.71 -3.32
N THR A 44 1.12 -11.79 -3.06
CA THR A 44 1.22 -10.87 -1.92
C THR A 44 1.13 -11.62 -0.60
N GLN A 45 0.22 -12.60 -0.47
CA GLN A 45 0.15 -13.49 0.71
C GLN A 45 1.48 -14.22 0.94
N THR A 46 2.12 -14.69 -0.13
CA THR A 46 3.44 -15.33 -0.06
C THR A 46 4.51 -14.35 0.43
N VAL A 47 4.55 -13.12 -0.11
CA VAL A 47 5.55 -12.10 0.30
C VAL A 47 5.34 -11.64 1.74
N PHE A 48 4.10 -11.57 2.21
CA PHE A 48 3.75 -11.17 3.58
C PHE A 48 3.68 -12.35 4.56
N GLU A 49 3.92 -13.58 4.08
CA GLU A 49 3.83 -14.81 4.87
C GLU A 49 2.52 -14.91 5.69
N THR A 50 1.39 -14.65 5.02
CA THR A 50 0.07 -14.56 5.68
C THR A 50 -0.97 -15.40 4.95
N GLU A 51 -1.85 -16.03 5.73
CA GLU A 51 -3.06 -16.71 5.23
C GLU A 51 -4.29 -15.79 5.22
N ASN A 52 -4.16 -14.56 5.72
CA ASN A 52 -5.26 -13.60 5.80
C ASN A 52 -5.59 -12.98 4.43
N ASP A 53 -6.77 -12.37 4.36
CA ASP A 53 -7.24 -11.67 3.16
C ASP A 53 -6.31 -10.51 2.76
N ILE A 54 -6.06 -10.39 1.46
CA ILE A 54 -5.32 -9.26 0.87
C ILE A 54 -6.30 -8.36 0.12
N VAL A 55 -6.27 -7.07 0.46
CA VAL A 55 -6.98 -6.03 -0.28
C VAL A 55 -5.97 -5.27 -1.14
N VAL A 56 -6.03 -5.46 -2.47
CA VAL A 56 -5.19 -4.73 -3.41
C VAL A 56 -5.77 -3.34 -3.65
N LEU A 57 -5.03 -2.29 -3.27
CA LEU A 57 -5.45 -0.90 -3.39
C LEU A 57 -4.80 -0.21 -4.61
N THR A 58 -5.57 0.58 -5.35
CA THR A 58 -5.07 1.40 -6.46
C THR A 58 -4.58 2.75 -5.97
N THR A 59 -3.60 2.73 -5.07
CA THR A 59 -3.01 3.94 -4.46
C THR A 59 -1.54 3.69 -4.11
N SER A 60 -0.83 4.74 -3.73
CA SER A 60 0.54 4.64 -3.20
C SER A 60 0.52 4.20 -1.72
N GLY A 61 1.70 4.00 -1.13
CA GLY A 61 1.81 3.63 0.28
C GLY A 61 1.08 4.58 1.24
N THR A 62 1.06 5.89 0.96
CA THR A 62 0.33 6.85 1.81
C THR A 62 -1.18 6.58 1.84
N GLY A 63 -1.78 6.25 0.70
CA GLY A 63 -3.21 5.96 0.65
C GLY A 63 -3.56 4.62 1.31
N ALA A 64 -2.64 3.65 1.32
CA ALA A 64 -2.82 2.41 2.08
C ALA A 64 -2.84 2.67 3.60
N VAL A 65 -1.98 3.56 4.09
CA VAL A 65 -1.97 4.01 5.50
C VAL A 65 -3.27 4.74 5.83
N GLU A 66 -3.75 5.62 4.96
CA GLU A 66 -5.03 6.31 5.19
C GLU A 66 -6.21 5.34 5.19
N THR A 67 -6.22 4.38 4.27
CA THR A 67 -7.25 3.33 4.22
C THR A 67 -7.29 2.54 5.52
N SER A 68 -6.15 2.19 6.11
CA SER A 68 -6.12 1.46 7.37
C SER A 68 -6.65 2.30 8.54
N VAL A 69 -6.24 3.56 8.66
CA VAL A 69 -6.72 4.45 9.74
C VAL A 69 -8.24 4.64 9.66
N LEU A 70 -8.76 4.98 8.48
CA LEU A 70 -10.19 5.23 8.27
C LEU A 70 -11.10 4.03 8.56
N ASN A 71 -10.60 2.82 8.35
CA ASN A 71 -11.41 1.60 8.53
C ASN A 71 -11.22 0.95 9.91
N LEU A 72 -10.09 1.20 10.59
CA LEU A 72 -9.76 0.56 11.86
C LEU A 72 -9.97 1.46 13.08
N ILE A 73 -9.80 2.77 12.93
CA ILE A 73 -9.85 3.72 14.05
C ILE A 73 -11.22 4.39 14.12
N LYS A 74 -11.83 4.37 15.31
CA LYS A 74 -13.08 5.08 15.59
C LYS A 74 -12.80 6.35 16.36
N LYS A 75 -13.80 7.23 16.36
CA LYS A 75 -13.77 8.44 17.17
C LYS A 75 -13.54 8.09 18.64
N ASP A 76 -12.65 8.84 19.28
CA ASP A 76 -12.22 8.70 20.67
C ASP A 76 -11.38 7.45 21.01
N ASP A 77 -11.04 6.59 20.05
CA ASP A 77 -10.13 5.46 20.27
C ASP A 77 -8.74 5.96 20.70
N ALA A 78 -8.19 5.38 21.76
CA ALA A 78 -6.81 5.64 22.18
C ALA A 78 -5.84 4.78 21.37
N VAL A 79 -4.90 5.40 20.66
CA VAL A 79 -3.96 4.71 19.75
C VAL A 79 -2.52 5.03 20.12
N ILE A 80 -1.74 4.02 20.47
CA ILE A 80 -0.32 4.19 20.80
C ILE A 80 0.50 4.21 19.51
N ILE A 81 1.23 5.29 19.27
CA ILE A 81 2.10 5.45 18.10
C ILE A 81 3.49 5.91 18.57
N PRO A 82 4.54 5.09 18.45
CA PRO A 82 5.90 5.54 18.74
C PRO A 82 6.35 6.54 17.68
N VAL A 83 6.39 7.84 18.03
CA VAL A 83 6.78 8.89 17.09
C VAL A 83 8.30 9.08 17.08
N ASN A 84 8.95 8.65 15.99
CA ASN A 84 10.41 8.69 15.83
C ASN A 84 10.88 9.22 14.47
N GLY A 85 9.99 9.83 13.68
CA GLY A 85 10.32 10.41 12.38
C GLY A 85 9.09 10.73 11.55
N GLU A 86 9.32 11.27 10.35
CA GLU A 86 8.28 11.86 9.50
C GLU A 86 7.07 10.94 9.24
N PHE A 87 7.30 9.65 8.96
CA PHE A 87 6.20 8.72 8.70
C PHE A 87 5.33 8.46 9.93
N SER A 88 5.94 8.31 11.11
CA SER A 88 5.22 8.12 12.36
C SER A 88 4.50 9.39 12.83
N THR A 89 5.09 10.56 12.61
CA THR A 89 4.44 11.86 12.87
C THR A 89 3.21 12.02 11.99
N ARG A 90 3.34 11.79 10.68
CA ARG A 90 2.21 11.85 9.74
C ARG A 90 1.11 10.85 10.07
N LEU A 91 1.45 9.65 10.51
CA LEU A 91 0.46 8.67 10.97
C LEU A 91 -0.27 9.15 12.23
N ALA A 92 0.45 9.69 13.21
CA ALA A 92 -0.16 10.21 14.42
C ALA A 92 -1.12 11.38 14.13
N ASP A 93 -0.68 12.35 13.32
CA ASP A 93 -1.50 13.49 12.91
C ASP A 93 -2.72 13.03 12.10
N LEU A 94 -2.58 12.02 11.25
CA LEU A 94 -3.70 11.43 10.50
C LEU A 94 -4.75 10.84 11.45
N ILE A 95 -4.33 10.08 12.46
CA ILE A 95 -5.22 9.48 13.45
C ILE A 95 -5.98 10.56 14.23
N ASP A 96 -5.29 11.59 14.70
CA ASP A 96 -5.91 12.69 15.45
C ASP A 96 -6.91 13.47 14.58
N ASN A 97 -6.56 13.73 13.32
CA ASN A 97 -7.45 14.40 12.35
C ASN A 97 -8.72 13.62 12.06
N TYR A 98 -8.66 12.28 12.10
CA TYR A 98 -9.82 11.40 11.93
C TYR A 98 -10.55 11.08 13.24
N GLY A 99 -10.19 11.74 14.34
CA GLY A 99 -10.92 11.70 15.61
C GLY A 99 -10.45 10.63 16.59
N GLY A 100 -9.38 9.88 16.27
CA GLY A 100 -8.66 9.10 17.26
C GLY A 100 -7.88 9.98 18.24
N LYS A 101 -7.34 9.38 19.29
CA LYS A 101 -6.51 10.07 20.30
C LYS A 101 -5.17 9.38 20.38
N THR A 102 -4.15 9.98 19.75
CA THR A 102 -2.82 9.40 19.79
C THR A 102 -2.17 9.53 21.16
N ILE A 103 -1.53 8.45 21.61
CA ILE A 103 -0.60 8.41 22.72
C ILE A 103 0.78 8.25 22.09
N ARG A 104 1.59 9.29 22.17
CA ARG A 104 2.88 9.43 21.46
C ARG A 104 4.04 9.13 22.39
#